data_AF-A0A7J5CA43-F1
#
_entry.id   AF-A0A7J5CA43-F1
#
_cell.length_a   1.000
_cell.length_b   1.000
_cell.length_c   1.000
_cell.angle_alpha   90.00
_cell.angle_beta   90.00
_cell.angle_gamma   90.00
#
_symmetry.space_group_name_H-M   'P 1'
#
loop_
_entity.id
_entity.type
_entity.pdbx_description
1 polymer ?
#
loop_
_entity_poly.entity_id
_entity_poly.type
_entity_poly.pdbx_seq_one_letter_code
_entity_poly.pdbx_strand_id
1 'polypeptide(L)' 'MPDARARLLSLLSLLQTPRLWSGSELAQRLGVSGRIVRRDIERLRELGYPVHAEQGG' A
#
# COMPACT_ATOMS: atom_id res chain seq x y z
N MET A 1 15.45 -3.47 -6.39
CA MET A 1 14.37 -3.34 -5.38
C MET A 1 14.12 -1.86 -5.18
N PRO A 2 12.90 -1.34 -5.43
CA PRO A 2 12.60 0.06 -5.15
C PRO A 2 12.88 0.36 -3.68
N ASP A 3 13.50 1.51 -3.41
CA ASP A 3 13.81 1.97 -2.06
C ASP A 3 12.53 1.96 -1.21
N ALA A 4 12.61 1.42 0.01
CA ALA A 4 11.43 1.22 0.87
C ALA A 4 10.72 2.55 1.18
N ARG A 5 11.45 3.66 1.27
CA ARG A 5 10.87 5.00 1.48
C ARG A 5 10.12 5.49 0.24
N ALA A 6 10.72 5.34 -0.94
CA ALA A 6 10.08 5.72 -2.20
C ALA A 6 8.78 4.92 -2.41
N ARG A 7 8.80 3.63 -2.08
CA ARG A 7 7.62 2.76 -2.20
C ARG A 7 6.47 3.16 -1.27
N LEU A 8 6.77 3.60 -0.04
CA LEU A 8 5.74 4.12 0.88
C LEU A 8 5.05 5.37 0.34
N LEU A 9 5.82 6.28 -0.26
CA LEU A 9 5.25 7.49 -0.89
C LEU A 9 4.40 7.13 -2.11
N SER A 10 4.84 6.17 -2.92
CA SER A 10 4.04 5.66 -4.05
C SER A 10 2.74 4.99 -3.57
N LEU A 11 2.81 4.16 -2.53
CA LEU A 11 1.63 3.53 -1.93
C LEU A 11 0.65 4.59 -1.40
N LEU A 12 1.15 5.61 -0.68
CA LEU A 12 0.33 6.70 -0.17
C LEU A 12 -0.38 7.46 -1.30
N SER A 13 0.33 7.78 -2.38
CA SER A 13 -0.24 8.47 -3.54
C SER A 13 -1.34 7.64 -4.23
N LEU A 14 -1.17 6.31 -4.33
CA LEU A 14 -2.22 5.42 -4.85
C LEU A 14 -3.46 5.43 -3.95
N LEU A 15 -3.29 5.38 -2.63
CA LEU A 15 -4.39 5.35 -1.66
C LEU A 15 -5.17 6.67 -1.57
N GLN A 16 -4.60 7.78 -2.03
CA GLN A 16 -5.27 9.09 -2.08
C GLN A 16 -6.23 9.24 -3.28
N THR A 17 -6.29 8.27 -4.19
CA THR A 17 -7.29 8.29 -5.27
C THR A 17 -8.64 7.78 -4.79
N PRO A 18 -9.78 8.33 -5.27
CA PRO A 18 -11.12 7.86 -4.93
C PRO A 18 -11.44 6.54 -5.65
N ARG A 19 -10.71 5.47 -5.31
CA ARG A 19 -10.84 4.13 -5.86
C ARG A 19 -10.49 3.07 -4.81
N LEU A 20 -11.24 1.96 -4.81
CA LEU A 20 -10.89 0.77 -4.05
C LEU A 20 -9.75 0.01 -4.76
N TRP A 21 -8.69 -0.29 -4.00
CA TRP A 21 -7.53 -1.02 -4.49
C TRP A 21 -7.48 -2.41 -3.86
N SER A 22 -7.41 -3.45 -4.68
CA SER A 22 -7.08 -4.78 -4.17
C SER A 22 -5.59 -4.90 -3.82
N GLY A 23 -5.25 -5.77 -2.88
CA GLY A 23 -3.85 -6.03 -2.52
C GLY A 23 -2.99 -6.55 -3.68
N SER A 24 -3.61 -7.27 -4.63
CA SER A 24 -2.95 -7.78 -5.84
C SER A 24 -2.68 -6.68 -6.87
N GLU A 25 -3.60 -5.74 -7.08
CA GLU A 25 -3.38 -4.59 -7.97
C GLU A 25 -2.27 -3.68 -7.43
N LEU A 26 -2.24 -3.43 -6.12
CA LEU A 26 -1.17 -2.65 -5.49
C LEU A 26 0.18 -3.35 -5.65
N ALA A 27 0.22 -4.67 -5.46
CA ALA A 27 1.42 -5.49 -5.64
C ALA A 27 1.97 -5.39 -7.07
N GLN A 28 1.11 -5.53 -8.09
CA GLN A 28 1.51 -5.38 -9.49
C GLN A 28 2.04 -3.97 -9.79
N ARG A 29 1.33 -2.93 -9.35
CA ARG A 29 1.71 -1.53 -9.63
C ARG A 29 3.01 -1.12 -8.95
N LEU A 30 3.24 -1.61 -7.72
CA LEU A 30 4.45 -1.33 -6.96
C LEU A 30 5.60 -2.28 -7.30
N GLY A 31 5.37 -3.33 -8.12
CA GLY A 31 6.36 -4.33 -8.48
C GLY A 31 6.86 -5.14 -7.28
N VAL A 32 5.99 -5.40 -6.29
CA VAL A 32 6.32 -6.13 -5.06
C VAL A 32 5.31 -7.25 -4.78
N SER A 33 5.60 -8.12 -3.82
CA SER A 33 4.65 -9.14 -3.41
C SER A 33 3.53 -8.58 -2.54
N GLY A 34 2.37 -9.25 -2.52
CA GLY A 34 1.26 -8.87 -1.64
C GLY A 34 1.61 -8.88 -0.14
N ARG A 35 2.63 -9.64 0.28
CA ARG A 35 3.17 -9.59 1.64
C ARG A 35 3.85 -8.25 1.94
N ILE A 36 4.62 -7.71 0.98
CA ILE A 36 5.27 -6.40 1.12
C ILE A 36 4.22 -5.29 1.18
N VAL A 37 3.18 -5.38 0.34
CA VAL A 37 2.06 -4.42 0.37
C VAL A 37 1.41 -4.38 1.74
N ARG A 38 1.06 -5.53 2.33
CA ARG A 38 0.48 -5.62 3.67
C ARG A 38 1.38 -4.98 4.73
N ARG A 39 2.68 -5.27 4.70
CA ARG A 39 3.66 -4.68 5.62
C ARG A 39 3.77 -3.16 5.47
N ASP A 40 3.75 -2.65 4.23
CA ASP A 40 3.84 -1.21 3.98
C ASP A 40 2.54 -0.49 4.41
N ILE A 41 1.38 -1.14 4.26
CA ILE A 41 0.08 -0.65 4.79
C ILE A 41 0.11 -0.57 6.32
N GLU A 42 0.57 -1.61 7.00
CA GLU A 42 0.73 -1.62 8.46
C GLU A 42 1.64 -0.48 8.91
N ARG A 43 2.78 -0.31 8.23
CA ARG A 43 3.70 0.80 8.51
C ARG A 43 3.07 2.18 8.32
N LEU A 44 2.26 2.39 7.28
CA LEU A 44 1.55 3.66 7.10
C LEU A 44 0.57 3.91 8.26
N ARG A 45 -0.12 2.88 8.73
CA ARG A 45 -1.02 2.97 9.91
C ARG A 45 -0.26 3.33 11.18
N GLU A 46 0.88 2.70 11.43
CA GLU A 46 1.77 2.99 12.57
C GLU A 46 2.26 4.45 12.56
N LEU A 47 2.46 5.03 11.36
CA LEU A 47 2.87 6.42 11.17
C LEU A 47 1.71 7.42 11.29
N GLY A 48 0.48 6.95 11.56
CA GLY A 48 -0.70 7.80 11.72
C GLY A 48 -1.39 8.17 10.42
N TYR A 49 -1.02 7.55 9.29
CA TYR A 49 -1.76 7.75 8.03
C TYR A 49 -3.04 6.90 8.03
N PRO A 50 -4.22 7.51 7.80
CA PRO A 50 -5.48 6.78 7.74
C PRO A 50 -5.51 5.90 6.48
N VAL A 51 -5.31 4.60 6.66
CA VAL A 51 -5.46 3.59 5.60
C VAL A 51 -6.65 2.69 5.92
N HIS A 52 -7.78 2.99 5.30
CA HIS A 52 -8.97 2.15 5.32
C HIS A 52 -8.71 0.94 4.42
N ALA A 53 -8.51 -0.21 5.03
CA ALA A 53 -8.47 -1.49 4.31
C ALA A 53 -9.61 -2.33 4.86
N GLU A 54 -10.53 -2.72 4.01
CA GLU A 54 -11.52 -3.72 4.33
C GLU A 54 -10.80 -5.08 4.40
N GLN A 55 -10.90 -5.76 5.54
CA GLN A 55 -10.44 -7.14 5.65
C GLN A 55 -11.44 -8.01 4.86
N GLY A 56 -11.16 -8.25 3.58
CA GLY A 56 -12.02 -9.08 2.75
C GLY A 56 -11.58 -9.09 1.29
N GLY A 57 -11.07 -10.23 0.83
CA GLY A 57 -10.57 -10.49 -0.52
C GLY A 57 -9.61 -11.66 -0.51
#